data_AF-A0AAD8U8Q6-F1
#
_entry.id   AF-A0AAD8U8Q6-F1
#
_cell.length_a   1.000
_cell.length_b   1.000
_cell.length_c   1.000
_cell.angle_alpha   90.00
_cell.angle_beta   90.00
_cell.angle_gamma   90.00
#
_symmetry.space_group_name_H-M   'P 1'
#
loop_
_entity.id
_entity.type
_entity.pdbx_description
1 polymer ?
#
loop_
_entity_poly.entity_id
_entity_poly.type
_entity_poly.pdbx_seq_one_letter_code
_entity_poly.pdbx_strand_id
1 'polypeptide(L)'
;MNESTSDTPSATSDHQPTIPTDAITIDEDGDLEILVSAGDATQSFIVCAKALARHSPVFKRMLFGGFKKSKPSKSDSDDWVVELPGDETKPFEILLDIIHGLFEQVPELLTLDELTALLVLTDKYDVTSLTRPWVAG
;
A
#
# COMPACT_ATOMS: atom_id res chain seq x y z
N MET A 1 60.64 -11.26 -14.15
CA MET A 1 59.82 -10.06 -14.39
C MET A 1 58.37 -10.52 -14.51
N ASN A 2 57.41 -10.33 -13.57
CA ASN A 2 56.71 -9.11 -13.13
C ASN A 2 56.23 -8.23 -14.31
N GLU A 3 55.00 -7.69 -14.44
CA GLU A 3 53.74 -7.65 -13.67
C GLU A 3 52.67 -6.93 -14.54
N SER A 4 51.41 -6.88 -14.07
CA SER A 4 50.27 -5.98 -14.45
C SER A 4 49.31 -6.47 -15.54
N THR A 5 48.10 -7.00 -15.21
CA THR A 5 46.80 -6.33 -14.87
C THR A 5 46.30 -5.39 -15.98
N SER A 6 45.05 -5.45 -16.45
CA SER A 6 43.82 -5.20 -15.68
C SER A 6 42.54 -5.71 -16.33
N ASP A 7 41.62 -6.13 -15.47
CA ASP A 7 40.18 -6.33 -15.68
C ASP A 7 39.42 -5.09 -16.18
N THR A 8 38.32 -5.31 -16.91
CA THR A 8 37.04 -4.61 -16.71
C THR A 8 35.89 -5.38 -17.41
N PRO A 9 34.86 -5.87 -16.71
CA PRO A 9 33.56 -6.09 -17.33
C PRO A 9 32.66 -4.87 -17.10
N SER A 10 32.05 -4.39 -18.19
CA SER A 10 31.09 -3.28 -18.18
C SER A 10 29.83 -3.65 -17.39
N ALA A 11 29.51 -2.85 -16.38
CA ALA A 11 28.22 -2.84 -15.72
C ALA A 11 27.24 -1.97 -16.53
N THR A 12 26.28 -2.59 -17.20
CA THR A 12 25.01 -1.94 -17.56
C THR A 12 24.03 -2.26 -16.44
N SER A 13 23.80 -1.27 -15.58
CA SER A 13 22.81 -1.34 -14.50
C SER A 13 21.42 -1.21 -15.11
N ASP A 14 20.78 -2.35 -15.39
CA ASP A 14 19.34 -2.39 -15.58
C ASP A 14 18.68 -2.11 -14.22
N HIS A 15 17.91 -1.04 -14.15
CA HIS A 15 17.06 -0.71 -13.02
C HIS A 15 15.87 -1.67 -13.04
N GLN A 16 16.09 -2.90 -12.59
CA GLN A 16 15.04 -3.83 -12.24
C GLN A 16 14.29 -3.23 -11.04
N PRO A 17 12.95 -3.13 -11.06
CA PRO A 17 12.20 -2.82 -9.85
C PRO A 17 12.58 -3.85 -8.81
N THR A 18 13.22 -3.41 -7.73
CA THR A 18 13.51 -4.24 -6.57
C THR A 18 12.17 -4.72 -6.03
N ILE A 19 11.86 -6.00 -6.23
CA ILE A 19 10.70 -6.67 -5.63
C ILE A 19 10.77 -6.41 -4.12
N PRO A 20 9.85 -5.66 -3.51
CA PRO A 20 9.86 -5.45 -2.07
C PRO A 20 9.37 -6.72 -1.36
N THR A 21 10.04 -7.03 -0.24
CA THR A 21 9.51 -7.51 1.05
C THR A 21 8.21 -8.33 1.02
N ASP A 22 8.25 -9.54 1.59
CA ASP A 22 7.09 -10.42 1.85
C ASP A 22 5.79 -9.61 2.03
N ALA A 23 4.88 -9.73 1.08
CA ALA A 23 3.63 -8.98 1.09
C ALA A 23 2.83 -9.31 2.35
N ILE A 24 2.29 -8.28 3.00
CA ILE A 24 1.44 -8.46 4.17
C ILE A 24 0.02 -8.76 3.67
N THR A 25 -0.48 -9.96 3.97
CA THR A 25 -1.84 -10.34 3.64
C THR A 25 -2.81 -9.80 4.68
N ILE A 26 -3.61 -8.80 4.29
CA ILE A 26 -4.71 -8.26 5.11
C ILE A 26 -5.99 -9.07 4.86
N ASP A 27 -6.21 -9.54 3.63
CA ASP A 27 -7.36 -10.38 3.27
C ASP A 27 -6.89 -11.63 2.53
N GLU A 28 -7.20 -12.81 3.06
CA GLU A 28 -6.83 -14.10 2.45
C GLU A 28 -7.50 -14.32 1.08
N ASP A 29 -8.68 -13.72 0.87
CA ASP A 29 -9.41 -13.72 -0.40
C ASP A 29 -9.10 -12.45 -1.24
N GLY A 30 -8.02 -11.75 -0.90
CA GLY A 30 -7.62 -10.49 -1.52
C GLY A 30 -7.46 -10.58 -3.04
N ASP A 31 -7.95 -9.55 -3.75
CA ASP A 31 -7.95 -9.48 -5.20
C ASP A 31 -7.18 -8.28 -5.77
N LEU A 32 -6.48 -7.56 -4.89
CA LEU A 32 -5.72 -6.35 -5.17
C LEU A 32 -4.45 -6.33 -4.32
N GLU A 33 -3.33 -6.03 -4.95
CA GLU A 33 -2.08 -5.69 -4.29
C GLU A 33 -1.92 -4.17 -4.24
N ILE A 34 -1.61 -3.62 -3.07
CA ILE A 34 -1.27 -2.20 -2.90
C ILE A 34 0.19 -2.09 -2.52
N LEU A 35 0.95 -1.37 -3.35
CA LEU A 35 2.33 -1.02 -3.06
C LEU A 35 2.41 0.39 -2.49
N VAL A 36 2.76 0.50 -1.21
CA VAL A 36 2.89 1.77 -0.49
C VAL A 36 4.36 2.10 -0.33
N SER A 37 4.75 3.34 -0.60
CA SER A 37 6.14 3.79 -0.41
C SER A 37 6.25 5.22 0.09
N ALA A 38 7.17 5.47 1.02
CA ALA A 38 7.54 6.79 1.51
C ALA A 38 9.04 6.85 1.84
N GLY A 39 9.78 7.73 1.14
CA GLY A 39 11.24 7.76 1.22
C GLY A 39 11.82 6.40 0.80
N ASP A 40 12.65 5.81 1.66
CA ASP A 40 13.25 4.49 1.42
C ASP A 40 12.36 3.33 1.90
N ALA A 41 11.24 3.59 2.57
CA ALA A 41 10.32 2.57 3.06
C ALA A 41 9.35 2.16 1.94
N THR A 42 9.20 0.85 1.72
CA THR A 42 8.26 0.27 0.75
C THR A 42 7.65 -1.00 1.33
N GLN A 43 6.33 -1.16 1.23
CA GLN A 43 5.59 -2.33 1.70
C GLN A 43 4.46 -2.68 0.73
N SER A 44 4.29 -3.97 0.46
CA SER A 44 3.16 -4.51 -0.30
C SER A 44 2.09 -5.08 0.63
N PHE A 45 0.82 -4.89 0.26
CA PHE A 45 -0.35 -5.40 0.98
C PHE A 45 -1.32 -6.11 0.03
N ILE A 46 -1.75 -7.33 0.40
CA ILE A 46 -2.81 -8.05 -0.31
C ILE A 46 -4.15 -7.79 0.40
N VAL A 47 -5.10 -7.20 -0.33
CA VAL A 47 -6.34 -6.62 0.22
C VAL A 47 -7.56 -6.92 -0.67
N CYS A 48 -8.75 -6.69 -0.14
CA CYS A 48 -10.00 -6.74 -0.90
C CYS A 48 -10.35 -5.37 -1.51
N ALA A 49 -10.32 -5.26 -2.84
CA ALA A 49 -10.62 -4.02 -3.55
C ALA A 49 -12.03 -3.49 -3.24
N LYS A 50 -12.99 -4.40 -3.02
CA LYS A 50 -14.38 -4.03 -2.69
C LYS A 50 -14.54 -3.53 -1.26
N ALA A 51 -13.73 -4.00 -0.30
CA ALA A 51 -13.73 -3.46 1.05
C ALA A 51 -13.28 -1.99 1.01
N LEU A 52 -12.15 -1.71 0.35
CA LEU A 52 -11.67 -0.34 0.14
C LEU A 52 -12.71 0.57 -0.53
N ALA A 53 -13.28 0.14 -1.66
CA ALA A 53 -14.26 0.94 -2.38
C ALA A 53 -15.60 1.12 -1.66
N ARG A 54 -15.93 0.25 -0.69
CA ARG A 54 -17.13 0.41 0.13
C ARG A 54 -16.98 1.55 1.12
N HIS A 55 -15.79 1.69 1.70
CA HIS A 55 -15.52 2.66 2.74
C HIS A 55 -14.99 3.99 2.19
N SER A 56 -14.23 3.95 1.09
CA SER A 56 -13.57 5.12 0.51
C SER A 56 -14.12 5.47 -0.88
N PRO A 57 -14.77 6.63 -1.05
CA PRO A 57 -15.11 7.18 -2.36
C PRO A 57 -13.88 7.40 -3.26
N VAL A 58 -12.73 7.71 -2.66
CA VAL A 58 -11.44 7.88 -3.35
C VAL A 58 -10.98 6.55 -3.97
N PHE A 59 -10.90 5.48 -3.17
CA PHE A 59 -10.55 4.15 -3.70
C PHE A 59 -11.60 3.64 -4.67
N LYS A 60 -12.90 3.89 -4.43
CA LYS A 60 -13.96 3.51 -5.37
C LYS A 60 -13.74 4.11 -6.75
N ARG A 61 -13.40 5.40 -6.81
CA ARG A 61 -13.10 6.09 -8.07
C ARG A 61 -11.79 5.61 -8.67
N MET A 62 -10.76 5.39 -7.86
CA MET A 62 -9.45 4.91 -8.31
C MET A 62 -9.51 3.52 -8.94
N LEU A 63 -10.18 2.58 -8.28
CA LEU A 63 -10.21 1.15 -8.63
C LEU A 63 -11.27 0.83 -9.70
N PHE A 64 -12.40 1.52 -9.68
CA PHE A 64 -13.57 1.18 -10.50
C PHE A 64 -14.09 2.34 -11.36
N GLY A 65 -13.44 3.51 -11.35
CA GLY A 65 -13.87 4.71 -12.08
C GLY A 65 -13.45 4.79 -13.54
N GLY A 66 -12.86 3.72 -14.12
CA GLY A 66 -12.45 3.68 -15.53
C GLY A 66 -11.11 4.38 -15.84
N PHE A 67 -10.26 4.60 -14.82
CA PHE A 67 -8.89 5.07 -15.01
C PHE A 67 -7.97 3.94 -15.50
N LYS A 68 -6.81 4.29 -16.08
CA LYS A 68 -5.79 3.32 -16.56
C LYS A 68 -5.30 2.30 -15.51
N LYS A 69 -5.57 2.53 -14.21
CA LYS A 69 -5.25 1.62 -13.09
C LYS A 69 -6.44 0.75 -12.62
N SER A 70 -7.54 0.71 -13.37
CA SER A 70 -8.67 -0.18 -13.07
C SER A 70 -8.30 -1.63 -13.30
N LYS A 71 -9.04 -2.54 -12.64
CA LYS A 71 -8.85 -4.00 -12.73
C LYS A 71 -8.48 -4.46 -14.14
N PRO A 72 -7.36 -5.20 -14.33
CA PRO A 72 -6.98 -5.72 -15.64
C PRO A 72 -8.10 -6.59 -16.23
N SER A 73 -8.18 -6.61 -17.56
CA SER A 73 -9.11 -7.48 -18.27
C SER A 73 -8.79 -8.93 -17.91
N LYS A 74 -9.81 -9.79 -17.77
CA LYS A 74 -9.65 -11.24 -17.48
C LYS A 74 -8.74 -12.00 -18.46
N SER A 75 -8.39 -11.40 -19.58
CA SER A 75 -7.47 -11.95 -20.59
C SER A 75 -5.99 -11.77 -20.23
N ASP A 76 -5.68 -10.83 -19.34
CA ASP A 76 -4.32 -10.45 -19.03
C ASP A 76 -4.00 -11.06 -17.67
N SER A 77 -3.03 -11.96 -17.64
CA SER A 77 -2.52 -12.62 -16.43
C SER A 77 -1.77 -11.67 -15.50
N ASP A 78 -2.07 -10.38 -15.54
CA ASP A 78 -1.39 -9.35 -14.78
C ASP A 78 -2.03 -9.23 -13.40
N ASP A 79 -1.20 -9.36 -12.37
CA ASP A 79 -1.59 -9.10 -10.99
C ASP A 79 -2.12 -7.65 -10.88
N TRP A 80 -3.27 -7.48 -10.24
CA TRP A 80 -3.86 -6.15 -10.08
C TRP A 80 -3.12 -5.39 -8.99
N VAL A 81 -2.11 -4.62 -9.40
CA VAL A 81 -1.27 -3.83 -8.48
C VAL A 81 -1.59 -2.33 -8.56
N VAL A 82 -1.69 -1.67 -7.40
CA VAL A 82 -1.84 -0.22 -7.28
C VAL A 82 -0.72 0.37 -6.44
N GLU A 83 0.11 1.20 -7.07
CA GLU A 83 1.16 1.97 -6.39
C GLU A 83 0.63 3.29 -5.81
N LEU A 84 0.97 3.54 -4.53
CA LEU A 84 0.64 4.71 -3.73
C LEU A 84 1.91 5.35 -3.15
N PRO A 85 2.66 6.12 -3.96
CA PRO A 85 3.86 6.80 -3.48
C PRO A 85 3.50 8.00 -2.60
N GLY A 86 4.33 8.21 -1.57
CA GLY A 86 4.19 9.28 -0.58
C GLY A 86 3.31 8.92 0.62
N ASP A 87 2.77 7.71 0.69
CA ASP A 87 2.02 7.22 1.85
C ASP A 87 2.93 6.44 2.78
N GLU A 88 2.84 6.72 4.08
CA GLU A 88 3.62 6.03 5.10
C GLU A 88 3.07 4.62 5.33
N THR A 89 3.94 3.60 5.30
CA THR A 89 3.54 2.18 5.32
C THR A 89 2.79 1.79 6.58
N LYS A 90 3.29 2.17 7.76
CA LYS A 90 2.72 1.79 9.06
C LYS A 90 1.32 2.36 9.32
N PRO A 91 1.06 3.68 9.20
CA PRO A 91 -0.30 4.19 9.36
C PRO A 91 -1.25 3.69 8.25
N PHE A 92 -0.72 3.34 7.07
CA PHE A 92 -1.52 2.74 6.01
C PHE A 92 -1.96 1.31 6.34
N GLU A 93 -1.09 0.50 6.93
CA GLU A 93 -1.42 -0.84 7.45
C GLU A 93 -2.57 -0.77 8.46
N ILE A 94 -2.48 0.13 9.45
CA ILE A 94 -3.56 0.36 10.44
C ILE A 94 -4.88 0.75 9.74
N LEU A 95 -4.80 1.60 8.71
CA LEU A 95 -5.99 1.97 7.95
C LEU A 95 -6.60 0.75 7.23
N LEU A 96 -5.76 -0.12 6.66
CA LEU A 96 -6.21 -1.35 6.00
C LEU A 96 -6.88 -2.31 7.00
N ASP A 97 -6.30 -2.48 8.19
CA ASP A 97 -6.89 -3.29 9.26
C ASP A 97 -8.29 -2.78 9.62
N ILE A 98 -8.45 -1.46 9.81
CA ILE A 98 -9.75 -0.84 10.12
C ILE A 98 -10.75 -1.08 8.98
N ILE A 99 -10.35 -0.89 7.72
CA ILE A 99 -11.21 -1.08 6.55
C ILE A 99 -11.68 -2.54 6.40
N HIS A 100 -10.83 -3.50 6.77
CA HIS A 100 -11.15 -4.93 6.71
C HIS A 100 -11.75 -5.46 8.02
N GLY A 101 -11.89 -4.62 9.05
CA GLY A 101 -12.48 -5.00 10.33
C GLY A 101 -11.58 -5.85 11.22
N LEU A 102 -10.26 -5.84 10.98
CA LEU A 102 -9.25 -6.53 11.77
C LEU A 102 -8.85 -5.72 13.01
N PHE A 103 -9.83 -5.35 13.83
CA PHE A 103 -9.61 -4.46 14.97
C PHE A 103 -8.61 -5.01 16.00
N GLU A 104 -8.40 -6.32 16.05
CA GLU A 104 -7.39 -6.94 16.94
C GLU A 104 -5.94 -6.65 16.50
N GLN A 105 -5.71 -6.19 15.27
CA GLN A 105 -4.40 -5.74 14.79
C GLN A 105 -4.21 -4.23 14.99
N VAL A 106 -5.29 -3.48 15.28
CA VAL A 106 -5.24 -2.04 15.48
C VAL A 106 -4.65 -1.73 16.87
N PRO A 107 -3.58 -0.95 16.97
CA PRO A 107 -2.99 -0.61 18.27
C PRO A 107 -3.98 0.15 19.17
N GLU A 108 -4.09 -0.26 20.43
CA GLU A 108 -4.90 0.47 21.43
C GLU A 108 -4.33 1.87 21.76
N LEU A 109 -3.01 2.03 21.60
CA LEU A 109 -2.29 3.25 21.91
C LEU A 109 -1.46 3.67 20.69
N LEU A 110 -1.69 4.91 20.25
CA LEU A 110 -0.89 5.57 19.22
C LEU A 110 -0.20 6.79 19.83
N THR A 111 1.03 7.05 19.40
CA THR A 111 1.66 8.35 19.63
C THR A 111 0.89 9.46 18.90
N LEU A 112 1.10 10.71 19.29
CA LEU A 112 0.46 11.85 18.61
C LEU A 112 0.83 11.90 17.12
N ASP A 113 2.07 11.55 16.79
CA ASP A 113 2.56 11.56 15.40
C ASP A 113 1.90 10.43 14.59
N GLU A 114 1.80 9.22 15.13
CA GLU A 114 1.11 8.09 14.48
C GLU A 114 -0.38 8.37 14.28
N LEU A 115 -1.05 8.94 15.29
CA LEU A 115 -2.45 9.34 15.19
C LEU A 115 -2.63 10.43 14.12
N THR A 116 -1.72 11.41 14.08
CA THR A 116 -1.77 12.47 13.08
C THR A 116 -1.59 11.91 11.67
N ALA A 117 -0.62 11.03 11.46
CA ALA A 117 -0.40 10.37 10.18
C ALA A 117 -1.61 9.54 9.73
N LEU A 118 -2.21 8.77 10.66
CA LEU A 118 -3.45 8.03 10.39
C LEU A 118 -4.59 8.99 10.01
N LEU A 119 -4.78 10.09 10.72
CA LEU A 119 -5.83 11.07 10.41
C LEU A 119 -5.64 11.71 9.02
N VAL A 120 -4.40 12.04 8.65
CA VAL A 120 -4.07 12.52 7.30
C VAL A 120 -4.48 11.50 6.24
N LEU A 121 -4.21 10.21 6.44
CA LEU A 121 -4.67 9.17 5.52
C LEU A 121 -6.20 9.08 5.49
N THR A 122 -6.87 9.17 6.65
CA THR A 122 -8.33 9.08 6.67
C THR A 122 -9.01 10.23 5.93
N ASP A 123 -8.46 11.45 5.99
CA ASP A 123 -8.92 12.59 5.21
C ASP A 123 -8.59 12.40 3.72
N LYS A 124 -7.35 12.02 3.40
CA LYS A 124 -6.87 11.78 2.02
C LYS A 124 -7.75 10.79 1.27
N TYR A 125 -8.18 9.71 1.93
CA TYR A 125 -9.01 8.66 1.33
C TYR A 125 -10.50 8.81 1.61
N ASP A 126 -10.94 9.91 2.25
CA ASP A 126 -12.34 10.18 2.58
C ASP A 126 -13.00 9.02 3.36
N VAL A 127 -12.28 8.57 4.40
CA VAL A 127 -12.66 7.50 5.33
C VAL A 127 -12.66 7.94 6.79
N THR A 128 -12.60 9.24 7.06
CA THR A 128 -12.70 9.80 8.43
C THR A 128 -13.97 9.35 9.16
N SER A 129 -15.02 8.97 8.43
CA SER A 129 -16.23 8.39 9.03
C SER A 129 -15.96 7.09 9.81
N LEU A 130 -14.89 6.35 9.51
CA LEU A 130 -14.48 5.13 10.22
C LEU A 130 -13.97 5.40 11.62
N THR A 131 -13.48 6.61 11.91
CA THR A 131 -12.98 6.98 13.25
C THR A 131 -14.10 7.43 14.19
N ARG A 132 -15.34 7.55 13.70
CA ARG A 132 -16.51 7.98 14.50
C ARG A 132 -16.68 7.24 15.84
N PRO A 133 -16.47 5.91 15.95
CA PRO A 133 -16.56 5.21 17.23
C PRO A 133 -15.62 5.77 18.31
N TRP A 134 -14.52 6.43 17.92
CA TRP A 134 -13.52 7.01 18.82
C TRP A 134 -13.67 8.52 19.05
N VAL A 135 -14.56 9.18 18.31
CA VAL A 135 -14.77 10.64 18.36
C VAL A 135 -15.93 11.01 19.28
N ALA A 136 -16.75 10.05 19.71
CA ALA A 136 -17.79 10.28 20.70
C ALA A 136 -17.19 10.41 22.11
N GLY A 137 -16.80 11.65 22.45
CA GLY A 137 -16.69 12.14 23.82
C GLY A 137 -18.03 12.64 24.34
#